data_AF-A0A8J4CNS1-F1
#
_entry.id   AF-A0A8J4CNS1-F1
#
_cell.length_a   1.000
_cell.length_b   1.000
_cell.length_c   1.000
_cell.angle_alpha   90.00
_cell.angle_beta   90.00
_cell.angle_gamma   90.00
#
_symmetry.space_group_name_H-M   'P 1'
#
loop_
_entity.id
_entity.type
_entity.pdbx_description
1 polymer ?
#
loop_
_entity_poly.entity_id
_entity_poly.type
_entity_poly.pdbx_seq_one_letter_code
_entity_poly.pdbx_strand_id
1 'polypeptide(L)'
;MPLSSAALQLQRLLNGLPLPDERISEAEKLIKECSEAELAQLGLGPPPRPVVPRSLIDGGKNGGDVKPSGGPQQRLHAVQHVINSLQYNHTPGYYYNVSKSRPFSRIMDTARETLRVALPIKCLEAVFLGALMTAGWQDLDRLPLAFKSTVQGQTYRHIVLAVFHAPSRTWGALGLSRRPELMDKDLVYDSLAGEYGRSLNC
;
A
#
# COMPACT_ATOMS: atom_id res chain seq x y z
N MET A 1 25.04 5.91 22.17
CA MET A 1 25.24 4.83 23.15
C MET A 1 25.96 3.68 22.45
N PRO A 2 26.79 2.88 23.13
CA PRO A 2 27.36 1.69 22.50
C PRO A 2 26.24 0.71 22.10
N LEU A 3 26.36 0.11 20.91
CA LEU A 3 25.43 -0.91 20.42
C LEU A 3 25.57 -2.21 21.23
N SER A 4 24.46 -2.88 21.50
CA SER A 4 24.47 -4.24 22.06
C SER A 4 25.08 -5.27 21.10
N SER A 5 25.38 -6.46 21.64
CA SER A 5 25.84 -7.60 20.83
C SER A 5 24.86 -7.96 19.71
N ALA A 6 23.55 -7.94 20.00
CA ALA A 6 22.50 -8.20 19.02
C ALA A 6 22.49 -7.13 17.90
N ALA A 7 22.58 -5.85 18.27
CA ALA A 7 22.64 -4.76 17.30
C ALA A 7 23.89 -4.81 16.41
N LEU A 8 25.05 -5.20 16.95
CA LEU A 8 26.26 -5.42 16.16
C LEU A 8 26.15 -6.61 15.19
N GLN A 9 25.50 -7.71 15.62
CA GLN A 9 25.22 -8.85 14.73
C GLN A 9 24.25 -8.47 13.62
N LEU A 10 23.20 -7.73 13.95
CA LEU A 10 22.23 -7.21 12.97
C LEU A 10 22.91 -6.27 11.98
N GLN A 11 23.79 -5.38 12.43
CA GLN A 11 24.59 -4.51 11.55
C GLN A 11 25.41 -5.31 10.54
N ARG A 12 26.01 -6.44 10.95
CA ARG A 12 26.75 -7.32 10.04
C ARG A 12 25.83 -7.98 9.00
N LEU A 13 24.62 -8.38 9.39
CA LEU A 13 23.62 -8.90 8.44
C LEU A 13 23.23 -7.86 7.41
N LEU A 14 22.97 -6.62 7.84
CA LEU A 14 22.57 -5.52 6.97
C LEU A 14 23.66 -5.19 5.93
N ASN A 15 24.94 -5.27 6.31
CA ASN A 15 26.05 -5.07 5.38
C ASN A 15 26.16 -6.16 4.29
N GLY A 16 25.46 -7.29 4.46
CA GLY A 16 25.46 -8.42 3.55
C GLY A 16 24.18 -8.55 2.70
N LEU A 17 23.36 -7.50 2.59
CA LEU A 17 22.13 -7.54 1.80
C LEU A 17 22.43 -7.77 0.29
N PRO A 18 21.58 -8.51 -0.44
CA PRO A 18 20.33 -9.13 0.00
C PRO A 18 20.56 -10.38 0.87
N LEU A 19 19.73 -10.56 1.90
CA LEU A 19 19.82 -11.71 2.79
C LEU A 19 19.20 -12.95 2.13
N PRO A 20 19.85 -14.13 2.23
CA PRO A 20 19.22 -15.41 1.90
C PRO A 20 17.98 -15.67 2.75
N ASP A 21 17.00 -16.42 2.23
CA ASP A 21 15.76 -16.76 2.95
C ASP A 21 16.03 -17.42 4.31
N GLU A 22 17.10 -18.24 4.42
CA GLU A 22 17.46 -18.92 5.66
C GLU A 22 17.90 -17.95 6.77
N ARG A 23 18.40 -16.75 6.40
CA ARG A 23 18.87 -15.73 7.34
C ARG A 23 17.81 -14.69 7.71
N ILE A 24 16.65 -14.71 7.06
CA ILE A 24 15.54 -13.81 7.40
C ILE A 24 15.07 -14.06 8.83
N SER A 25 14.91 -15.32 9.22
CA SER A 25 14.48 -15.67 10.58
C SER A 25 15.49 -15.26 11.66
N GLU A 26 16.78 -15.32 11.34
CA GLU A 26 17.85 -14.82 12.21
C GLU A 26 17.76 -13.30 12.38
N ALA A 27 17.58 -12.56 11.27
CA ALA A 27 17.40 -11.11 11.30
C ALA A 27 16.17 -10.71 12.14
N GLU A 28 15.03 -11.41 11.98
CA GLU A 28 13.82 -11.17 12.78
C GLU A 28 14.05 -11.35 14.29
N LYS A 29 14.84 -12.37 14.67
CA LYS A 29 15.16 -12.61 16.09
C LYS A 29 16.02 -11.47 16.64
N LEU A 30 17.06 -11.08 15.92
CA LEU A 30 17.95 -9.99 16.33
C LEU A 30 17.21 -8.65 16.43
N ILE A 31 16.27 -8.38 15.51
CA ILE A 31 15.45 -7.17 15.55
C ILE A 31 14.64 -7.10 16.85
N LYS A 32 14.05 -8.23 17.30
CA LYS A 32 13.27 -8.30 18.55
C LYS A 32 14.10 -8.10 19.81
N GLU A 33 15.40 -8.35 19.74
CA GLU A 33 16.34 -8.21 20.87
C GLU A 33 16.96 -6.80 20.94
N CYS A 34 16.84 -6.00 19.88
CA CYS A 34 17.34 -4.62 19.85
C CYS A 34 16.31 -3.63 20.41
N SER A 35 16.78 -2.59 21.08
CA SER A 35 15.96 -1.44 21.47
C SER A 35 15.61 -0.55 20.28
N GLU A 36 14.56 0.27 20.38
CA GLU A 36 14.19 1.23 19.33
C GLU A 36 15.32 2.22 18.99
N ALA A 37 16.13 2.61 19.98
CA ALA A 37 17.25 3.53 19.78
C ALA A 37 18.40 2.88 19.00
N GLU A 38 18.62 1.58 19.16
CA GLU A 38 19.56 0.80 18.33
C GLU A 38 18.98 0.56 16.93
N LEU A 39 17.69 0.22 16.90
CA LEU A 39 16.75 0.31 15.78
C LEU A 39 17.11 1.45 14.82
N ALA A 40 16.92 2.65 15.34
CA ALA A 40 17.11 3.90 14.64
C ALA A 40 18.58 4.13 14.23
N GLN A 41 19.55 3.79 15.08
CA GLN A 41 20.99 3.93 14.75
C GLN A 41 21.42 3.05 13.58
N LEU A 42 20.77 1.89 13.39
CA LEU A 42 21.00 0.99 12.26
C LEU A 42 20.20 1.37 11.01
N GLY A 43 19.46 2.49 11.04
CA GLY A 43 18.57 2.89 9.94
C GLY A 43 17.29 2.05 9.84
N LEU A 44 16.98 1.24 10.86
CA LEU A 44 15.78 0.42 10.96
C LEU A 44 14.72 1.04 11.88
N GLY A 45 14.76 2.38 12.03
CA GLY A 45 13.73 3.11 12.75
C GLY A 45 12.36 2.98 12.07
N PRO A 46 11.26 3.17 12.81
CA PRO A 46 9.93 3.15 12.21
C PRO A 46 9.84 4.20 11.09
N PRO A 47 9.18 3.87 9.96
CA PRO A 47 9.03 4.84 8.87
C PRO A 47 8.27 6.08 9.37
N PRO A 48 8.57 7.27 8.82
CA PRO A 48 7.85 8.47 9.17
C PRO A 48 6.38 8.30 8.83
N ARG A 49 5.51 8.79 9.72
CA ARG A 49 4.07 8.74 9.50
C ARG A 49 3.71 9.44 8.18
N PRO A 50 2.87 8.82 7.32
CA PRO A 50 2.42 9.44 6.09
C PRO A 50 1.77 10.80 6.34
N VAL A 51 2.19 11.81 5.59
CA VAL A 51 1.47 13.08 5.52
C VAL A 51 0.39 12.93 4.46
N VAL A 52 -0.87 12.87 4.89
CA VAL A 52 -2.00 12.82 3.95
C VAL A 52 -2.37 14.25 3.56
N PRO A 53 -2.29 14.63 2.28
CA PRO A 53 -2.75 15.94 1.83
C PRO A 53 -4.22 16.15 2.22
N ARG A 54 -4.54 17.29 2.84
CA ARG A 54 -5.93 17.62 3.25
C ARG A 54 -6.90 17.60 2.06
N SER A 55 -6.43 17.96 0.88
CA SER A 55 -7.18 17.88 -0.38
C SER A 55 -7.69 16.48 -0.75
N LEU A 56 -7.08 15.40 -0.23
CA LEU A 56 -7.54 14.03 -0.43
C LEU A 56 -8.59 13.60 0.61
N ILE A 57 -8.68 14.27 1.76
CA ILE A 57 -9.58 13.91 2.86
C ILE A 57 -10.85 14.80 2.85
N ASP A 58 -10.71 16.08 2.50
CA ASP A 58 -11.77 17.07 2.62
C ASP A 58 -12.65 17.21 1.37
N GLY A 59 -12.31 16.53 0.27
CA GLY A 59 -13.06 16.53 -1.00
C GLY A 59 -14.51 16.01 -0.91
N GLY A 60 -14.97 15.59 0.26
CA GLY A 60 -16.37 15.22 0.53
C GLY A 60 -17.08 16.01 1.63
N LYS A 61 -16.42 16.97 2.31
CA LYS A 61 -17.02 17.68 3.47
C LYS A 61 -17.59 19.06 3.15
N ASN A 62 -17.11 19.71 2.10
CA ASN A 62 -17.69 20.96 1.62
C ASN A 62 -18.43 20.62 0.33
N GLY A 63 -19.76 20.77 0.33
CA GLY A 63 -20.61 20.62 -0.87
C GLY A 63 -20.38 21.69 -1.93
N GLY A 64 -19.13 22.14 -2.11
CA GLY A 64 -18.67 22.99 -3.18
C GLY A 64 -17.54 22.27 -3.92
N ASP A 65 -17.48 22.48 -5.24
CA ASP A 65 -16.56 21.90 -6.20
C ASP A 65 -15.08 22.22 -5.93
N VAL A 66 -14.53 21.83 -4.78
CA VAL A 66 -13.10 21.91 -4.50
C VAL A 66 -12.44 20.76 -5.23
N LYS A 67 -12.24 20.96 -6.54
CA LYS A 67 -11.45 20.08 -7.38
C LYS A 67 -10.03 20.07 -6.81
N PRO A 68 -9.47 18.89 -6.44
CA PRO A 68 -8.10 18.84 -5.96
C PRO A 68 -7.17 19.42 -7.04
N SER A 69 -6.20 20.24 -6.65
CA SER A 69 -5.27 20.88 -7.58
C SER A 69 -4.47 19.81 -8.35
N GLY A 70 -4.43 19.93 -9.68
CA GLY A 70 -3.74 18.99 -10.58
C GLY A 70 -4.70 18.15 -11.45
N GLY A 71 -4.16 17.55 -12.52
CA GLY A 71 -4.91 16.64 -13.37
C GLY A 71 -5.31 15.33 -12.65
N PRO A 72 -6.27 14.55 -13.18
CA PRO A 72 -6.76 13.32 -12.55
C PRO A 72 -5.63 12.35 -12.19
N GLN A 73 -4.65 12.21 -13.08
CA GLN A 73 -3.44 11.42 -12.90
C GLN A 73 -2.61 11.88 -11.69
N GLN A 74 -2.39 13.18 -11.54
CA GLN A 74 -1.59 13.73 -10.45
C GLN A 74 -2.29 13.52 -9.10
N ARG A 75 -3.63 13.60 -9.06
CA ARG A 75 -4.39 13.27 -7.86
C ARG A 75 -4.25 11.80 -7.47
N LEU A 76 -4.34 10.88 -8.46
CA LEU A 76 -4.13 9.44 -8.22
C LEU A 76 -2.70 9.14 -7.74
N HIS A 77 -1.69 9.80 -8.32
CA HIS A 77 -0.30 9.69 -7.85
C HIS A 77 -0.13 10.16 -6.41
N ALA A 78 -0.82 11.23 -5.98
CA ALA A 78 -0.81 11.66 -4.60
C ALA A 78 -1.42 10.61 -3.65
N VAL A 79 -2.52 9.97 -4.05
CA VAL A 79 -3.13 8.85 -3.30
C VAL A 79 -2.16 7.67 -3.23
N GLN A 80 -1.55 7.29 -4.36
CA GLN A 80 -0.60 6.19 -4.43
C GLN A 80 0.67 6.46 -3.61
N HIS A 81 1.13 7.70 -3.56
CA HIS A 81 2.26 8.10 -2.71
C HIS A 81 1.98 7.86 -1.22
N VAL A 82 0.77 8.20 -0.75
CA VAL A 82 0.35 7.88 0.63
C VAL A 82 0.34 6.38 0.86
N ILE A 83 -0.23 5.59 -0.06
CA ILE A 83 -0.24 4.12 0.03
C ILE A 83 1.18 3.55 0.11
N ASN A 84 2.09 4.02 -0.76
CA ASN A 84 3.48 3.57 -0.81
C ASN A 84 4.26 3.93 0.47
N SER A 85 3.98 5.10 1.07
CA SER A 85 4.66 5.54 2.29
C SER A 85 4.38 4.65 3.51
N LEU A 86 3.28 3.89 3.50
CA LEU A 86 2.99 2.90 4.54
C LEU A 86 3.83 1.63 4.39
N GLN A 87 4.43 1.39 3.22
CA GLN A 87 5.24 0.21 2.89
C GLN A 87 4.44 -1.12 2.88
N TYR A 88 4.95 -2.09 2.14
CA TYR A 88 4.37 -3.43 2.10
C TYR A 88 4.67 -4.18 3.40
N ASN A 89 3.65 -4.77 4.03
CA ASN A 89 3.81 -5.59 5.21
C ASN A 89 4.38 -6.97 4.87
N HIS A 90 5.65 -7.19 5.18
CA HIS A 90 6.33 -8.48 5.02
C HIS A 90 6.11 -9.45 6.19
N THR A 91 5.52 -8.99 7.30
CA THR A 91 5.27 -9.85 8.46
C THR A 91 4.12 -10.84 8.23
N PRO A 92 4.10 -11.97 8.98
CA PRO A 92 2.96 -12.85 9.01
C PRO A 92 1.69 -12.14 9.51
N GLY A 93 0.55 -12.41 8.88
CA GLY A 93 -0.75 -11.87 9.31
C GLY A 93 -1.04 -10.44 8.83
N TYR A 94 -1.98 -9.78 9.51
CA TYR A 94 -2.45 -8.41 9.22
C TYR A 94 -2.52 -7.63 10.54
N TYR A 95 -2.20 -6.33 10.51
CA TYR A 95 -2.36 -5.45 11.68
C TYR A 95 -3.77 -4.90 11.81
N TYR A 96 -4.50 -4.85 10.70
CA TYR A 96 -5.86 -4.31 10.64
C TYR A 96 -6.87 -5.42 10.38
N ASN A 97 -8.14 -5.17 10.73
CA ASN A 97 -9.21 -6.09 10.40
C ASN A 97 -9.48 -6.03 8.89
N VAL A 98 -9.24 -7.14 8.19
CA VAL A 98 -9.37 -7.23 6.74
C VAL A 98 -10.58 -8.04 6.27
N SER A 99 -11.54 -8.31 7.17
CA SER A 99 -12.74 -9.06 6.81
C SER A 99 -13.56 -8.31 5.75
N LYS A 100 -13.77 -8.97 4.60
CA LYS A 100 -14.53 -8.45 3.44
C LYS A 100 -16.05 -8.52 3.63
N SER A 101 -16.53 -9.31 4.59
CA SER A 101 -17.97 -9.45 4.87
C SER A 101 -18.53 -8.30 5.71
N ARG A 102 -17.68 -7.38 6.15
CA ARG A 102 -18.10 -6.24 6.97
C ARG A 102 -18.83 -5.20 6.11
N PRO A 103 -19.78 -4.45 6.71
CA PRO A 103 -20.40 -3.31 6.04
C PRO A 103 -19.34 -2.31 5.55
N PHE A 104 -19.61 -1.66 4.42
CA PHE A 104 -18.69 -0.70 3.81
C PHE A 104 -18.23 0.41 4.78
N SER A 105 -19.12 0.90 5.64
CA SER A 105 -18.79 1.88 6.68
C SER A 105 -17.66 1.41 7.61
N ARG A 106 -17.68 0.15 8.04
CA ARG A 106 -16.63 -0.45 8.89
C ARG A 106 -15.32 -0.68 8.15
N ILE A 107 -15.39 -0.94 6.85
CA ILE A 107 -14.20 -0.97 5.98
C ILE A 107 -13.58 0.43 5.91
N MET A 108 -14.38 1.49 5.76
CA MET A 108 -13.90 2.87 5.78
C MET A 108 -13.32 3.27 7.15
N ASP A 109 -13.90 2.80 8.26
CA ASP A 109 -13.32 3.01 9.59
C ASP A 109 -11.94 2.36 9.73
N THR A 110 -11.77 1.18 9.14
CA THR A 110 -10.45 0.51 9.08
C THR A 110 -9.46 1.35 8.27
N ALA A 111 -9.85 1.89 7.11
CA ALA A 111 -8.99 2.77 6.33
C ALA A 111 -8.57 4.04 7.11
N ARG A 112 -9.49 4.66 7.86
CA ARG A 112 -9.18 5.81 8.73
C ARG A 112 -8.23 5.42 9.86
N GLU A 113 -8.45 4.25 10.46
CA GLU A 113 -7.53 3.70 11.45
C GLU A 113 -6.15 3.45 10.86
N THR A 114 -6.05 2.90 9.65
CA THR A 114 -4.79 2.70 8.94
C THR A 114 -4.01 4.00 8.77
N LEU A 115 -4.65 5.09 8.33
CA LEU A 115 -4.01 6.41 8.26
C LEU A 115 -3.60 6.96 9.63
N ARG A 116 -4.37 6.67 10.68
CA ARG A 116 -4.11 7.13 12.05
C ARG A 116 -3.01 6.34 12.75
N VAL A 117 -2.87 5.04 12.50
CA VAL A 117 -1.89 4.19 13.19
C VAL A 117 -0.61 4.11 12.35
N ALA A 118 -0.73 4.09 11.02
CA ALA A 118 0.36 4.09 10.06
C ALA A 118 1.33 2.90 10.16
N LEU A 119 0.78 1.69 10.36
CA LEU A 119 1.54 0.44 10.26
C LEU A 119 1.59 -0.05 8.81
N PRO A 120 2.58 -0.88 8.45
CA PRO A 120 2.67 -1.48 7.13
C PRO A 120 1.41 -2.22 6.70
N ILE A 121 1.11 -2.19 5.40
CA ILE A 121 -0.15 -2.71 4.84
C ILE A 121 0.09 -3.75 3.74
N LYS A 122 -0.94 -4.52 3.41
CA LYS A 122 -0.97 -5.42 2.23
C LYS A 122 -1.95 -4.89 1.18
N CYS A 123 -2.04 -5.62 0.08
CA CYS A 123 -2.88 -5.28 -1.07
C CYS A 123 -4.34 -4.94 -0.73
N LEU A 124 -4.95 -5.63 0.24
CA LEU A 124 -6.36 -5.40 0.60
C LEU A 124 -6.57 -4.10 1.39
N GLU A 125 -5.70 -3.78 2.33
CA GLU A 125 -5.74 -2.50 3.06
C GLU A 125 -5.47 -1.32 2.13
N ALA A 126 -4.59 -1.49 1.14
CA ALA A 126 -4.35 -0.49 0.09
C ALA A 126 -5.62 -0.18 -0.72
N VAL A 127 -6.45 -1.20 -1.03
CA VAL A 127 -7.75 -1.01 -1.67
C VAL A 127 -8.71 -0.21 -0.78
N PHE A 128 -8.71 -0.46 0.53
CA PHE A 128 -9.55 0.29 1.47
C PHE A 128 -9.13 1.76 1.54
N LEU A 129 -7.83 2.03 1.57
CA LEU A 129 -7.28 3.39 1.55
C LEU A 129 -7.59 4.12 0.24
N GLY A 130 -7.41 3.45 -0.90
CA GLY A 130 -7.76 4.01 -2.21
C GLY A 130 -9.24 4.39 -2.28
N ALA A 131 -10.13 3.52 -1.80
CA ALA A 131 -11.57 3.78 -1.76
C ALA A 131 -11.92 4.96 -0.84
N LEU A 132 -11.26 5.09 0.32
CA LEU A 132 -11.47 6.19 1.25
C LEU A 132 -11.00 7.53 0.67
N MET A 133 -9.77 7.60 0.15
CA MET A 133 -9.14 8.86 -0.32
C MET A 133 -9.70 9.36 -1.65
N THR A 134 -10.34 8.49 -2.42
CA THR A 134 -11.06 8.86 -3.65
C THR A 134 -12.58 8.96 -3.42
N ALA A 135 -13.03 8.91 -2.16
CA ALA A 135 -14.43 9.16 -1.83
C ALA A 135 -14.80 10.60 -2.21
N GLY A 136 -15.93 10.77 -2.91
CA GLY A 136 -16.40 12.07 -3.38
C GLY A 136 -15.88 12.50 -4.76
N TRP A 137 -14.95 11.77 -5.37
CA TRP A 137 -14.50 12.05 -6.74
C TRP A 137 -15.56 11.57 -7.73
N GLN A 138 -16.41 12.49 -8.19
CA GLN A 138 -17.55 12.18 -9.08
C GLN A 138 -17.13 11.80 -10.51
N ASP A 139 -15.91 12.16 -10.90
CA ASP A 139 -15.32 11.85 -12.20
C ASP A 139 -14.60 10.48 -12.23
N LEU A 140 -14.61 9.74 -11.12
CA LEU A 140 -13.86 8.51 -10.95
C LEU A 140 -14.74 7.33 -10.46
N ASP A 141 -14.90 6.33 -11.32
CA ASP A 141 -15.45 5.04 -10.93
C ASP A 141 -14.36 4.16 -10.32
N ARG A 142 -14.73 3.34 -9.34
CA ARG A 142 -13.80 2.50 -8.56
C ARG A 142 -14.33 1.08 -8.47
N LEU A 143 -13.50 0.11 -8.84
CA LEU A 143 -13.84 -1.30 -8.84
C LEU A 143 -12.71 -2.12 -8.18
N PRO A 144 -12.97 -2.85 -7.08
CA PRO A 144 -11.97 -3.77 -6.53
C PRO A 144 -11.78 -4.96 -7.49
N LEU A 145 -10.57 -5.15 -8.00
CA LEU A 145 -10.22 -6.23 -8.91
C LEU A 145 -9.30 -7.24 -8.23
N ALA A 146 -9.78 -8.47 -8.08
CA ALA A 146 -9.06 -9.54 -7.40
C ALA A 146 -8.50 -10.57 -8.39
N PHE A 147 -7.26 -10.99 -8.16
CA PHE A 147 -6.56 -12.00 -8.93
C PHE A 147 -6.33 -13.24 -8.08
N LYS A 148 -6.51 -14.40 -8.72
CA LYS A 148 -6.06 -15.69 -8.20
C LYS A 148 -5.10 -16.27 -9.23
N SER A 149 -3.84 -16.44 -8.86
CA SER A 149 -2.82 -17.03 -9.71
C SER A 149 -2.28 -18.31 -9.09
N THR A 150 -1.69 -19.16 -9.91
CA THR A 150 -1.00 -20.39 -9.47
C THR A 150 0.41 -20.37 -10.01
N VAL A 151 1.41 -20.47 -9.13
CA VAL A 151 2.83 -20.54 -9.50
C VAL A 151 3.42 -21.75 -8.81
N GLN A 152 4.02 -22.67 -9.58
CA GLN A 152 4.62 -23.91 -9.06
C GLN A 152 3.68 -24.70 -8.12
N GLY A 153 2.40 -24.78 -8.48
CA GLY A 153 1.37 -25.46 -7.70
C GLY A 153 0.82 -24.68 -6.49
N GLN A 154 1.42 -23.53 -6.14
CA GLN A 154 0.95 -22.68 -5.05
C GLN A 154 -0.02 -21.60 -5.53
N THR A 155 -1.13 -21.44 -4.80
CA THR A 155 -2.14 -20.42 -5.10
C THR A 155 -1.82 -19.11 -4.40
N TYR A 156 -1.74 -18.03 -5.17
CA TYR A 156 -1.59 -16.67 -4.68
C TYR A 156 -2.87 -15.87 -4.95
N ARG A 157 -3.18 -14.96 -4.04
CA ARG A 157 -4.31 -14.03 -4.19
C ARG A 157 -3.81 -12.61 -4.05
N HIS A 158 -4.24 -11.75 -4.96
CA HIS A 158 -3.88 -10.35 -4.99
C HIS A 158 -5.11 -9.50 -5.31
N ILE A 159 -5.10 -8.22 -4.94
CA ILE A 159 -6.21 -7.31 -5.22
C ILE A 159 -5.67 -5.89 -5.42
N VAL A 160 -6.28 -5.17 -6.36
CA VAL A 160 -6.05 -3.74 -6.60
C VAL A 160 -7.39 -3.02 -6.71
N LEU A 161 -7.36 -1.69 -6.66
CA LEU A 161 -8.51 -0.85 -6.93
C LEU A 161 -8.38 -0.30 -8.35
N ALA A 162 -9.08 -0.91 -9.30
CA ALA A 162 -9.18 -0.37 -10.64
C ALA A 162 -9.98 0.94 -10.58
N VAL A 163 -9.52 1.92 -11.34
CA VAL A 163 -10.13 3.25 -11.42
C VAL A 163 -10.41 3.58 -12.88
N PHE A 164 -11.59 4.12 -13.15
CA PHE A 164 -11.98 4.59 -14.47
C PHE A 164 -12.33 6.08 -14.38
N HIS A 165 -11.66 6.89 -15.20
CA HIS A 165 -11.94 8.32 -15.24
C HIS A 165 -12.90 8.61 -16.39
N ALA A 166 -14.15 8.91 -16.06
CA ALA A 166 -15.22 9.04 -17.03
C ALA A 166 -14.95 10.10 -18.12
N PRO A 167 -14.39 11.29 -17.81
CA PRO A 167 -14.12 12.31 -18.83
C PRO A 167 -13.07 11.92 -19.87
N SER A 168 -11.96 11.27 -19.48
CA SER A 168 -10.92 10.82 -20.43
C SER A 168 -11.18 9.44 -21.00
N ARG A 169 -12.12 8.69 -20.41
CA ARG A 169 -12.43 7.29 -20.74
C ARG A 169 -11.23 6.34 -20.62
N THR A 170 -10.32 6.64 -19.71
CA THR A 170 -9.14 5.82 -19.46
C THR A 170 -9.21 5.14 -18.09
N TRP A 171 -8.57 3.99 -18.03
CA TRP A 171 -8.44 3.11 -16.88
C TRP A 171 -7.03 3.22 -16.30
N GLY A 172 -6.94 2.93 -15.00
CA GLY A 172 -5.71 2.80 -14.23
C GLY A 172 -5.99 2.06 -12.92
N ALA A 173 -5.02 2.03 -12.00
CA ALA A 173 -5.15 1.33 -10.73
C ALA A 173 -4.46 2.06 -9.58
N LEU A 174 -5.00 1.85 -8.38
CA LEU A 174 -4.32 2.07 -7.11
C LEU A 174 -4.12 0.71 -6.42
N GLY A 175 -3.01 0.53 -5.72
CA GLY A 175 -2.78 -0.72 -5.02
C GLY A 175 -1.40 -0.81 -4.39
N LEU A 176 -1.11 -1.95 -3.77
CA LEU A 176 0.21 -2.22 -3.21
C LEU A 176 0.56 -3.68 -3.38
N SER A 177 1.78 -3.95 -3.83
CA SER A 177 2.28 -5.29 -4.11
C SER A 177 3.76 -5.39 -3.74
N ARG A 178 4.24 -6.63 -3.56
CA ARG A 178 5.67 -6.93 -3.48
C ARG A 178 6.37 -6.75 -4.83
N ARG A 179 5.61 -6.81 -5.92
CA ARG A 179 6.06 -6.68 -7.30
C ARG A 179 5.51 -5.38 -7.88
N PRO A 180 6.34 -4.39 -8.24
CA PRO A 180 5.88 -3.09 -8.73
C PRO A 180 5.01 -3.18 -9.99
N GLU A 181 5.20 -4.20 -10.80
CA GLU A 181 4.40 -4.48 -12.00
C GLU A 181 2.96 -4.93 -11.69
N LEU A 182 2.66 -5.31 -10.44
CA LEU A 182 1.34 -5.79 -10.00
C LEU A 182 0.60 -4.81 -9.07
N MET A 183 1.00 -3.55 -8.96
CA MET A 183 0.34 -2.55 -8.12
C MET A 183 -0.40 -1.48 -8.95
N ASP A 184 -0.07 -0.20 -8.78
CA ASP A 184 -0.70 0.90 -9.49
C ASP A 184 -0.42 0.91 -10.99
N LYS A 185 -1.32 1.57 -11.70
CA LYS A 185 -1.28 1.75 -13.15
C LYS A 185 -1.71 3.18 -13.48
N ASP A 186 -0.92 3.83 -14.32
CA ASP A 186 -1.26 5.15 -14.84
C ASP A 186 -2.59 5.12 -15.61
N LEU A 187 -3.29 6.26 -15.61
CA LEU A 187 -4.62 6.42 -16.18
C LEU A 187 -4.59 6.57 -17.72
N VAL A 188 -4.02 5.58 -18.41
CA VAL A 188 -3.68 5.62 -19.85
C VAL A 188 -4.31 4.48 -20.66
N TYR A 189 -5.04 3.57 -20.03
CA TYR A 189 -5.55 2.37 -20.69
C TYR A 189 -6.98 2.57 -21.21
N ASP A 190 -7.24 2.29 -22.48
CA ASP A 190 -8.58 2.49 -23.06
C ASP A 190 -9.59 1.40 -22.68
N SER A 191 -9.12 0.32 -22.05
CA SER A 191 -9.96 -0.76 -21.55
C SER A 191 -9.36 -1.46 -20.34
N LEU A 192 -10.22 -2.01 -19.49
CA LEU A 192 -9.83 -2.86 -18.36
C LEU A 192 -9.02 -4.08 -18.82
N ALA A 193 -9.34 -4.64 -19.99
CA ALA A 193 -8.57 -5.74 -20.59
C ALA A 193 -7.17 -5.29 -21.03
N GLY A 194 -7.02 -4.09 -21.57
CA GLY A 194 -5.72 -3.52 -21.92
C GLY A 194 -4.82 -3.26 -20.70
N GLU A 195 -5.42 -2.85 -19.59
CA GLU A 195 -4.75 -2.63 -18.31
C GLU A 195 -4.24 -3.94 -17.70
N TYR A 196 -5.10 -4.94 -17.53
CA TYR A 196 -4.78 -6.18 -16.81
C TYR A 196 -4.35 -7.35 -17.69
N GLY A 197 -4.58 -7.29 -19.01
CA GLY A 197 -4.03 -8.25 -19.95
C GLY A 197 -2.50 -8.28 -19.93
N ARG A 198 -1.85 -7.14 -19.59
CA ARG A 198 -0.40 -7.10 -19.37
C ARG A 198 0.01 -7.65 -18.00
N SER A 199 -0.74 -7.35 -16.95
CA SER A 199 -0.48 -7.85 -15.58
C SER A 199 -0.65 -9.37 -15.45
N LEU A 200 -1.44 -10.01 -16.32
CA LEU A 200 -1.64 -11.46 -16.37
C LEU A 200 -0.52 -12.21 -17.12
N ASN A 201 0.35 -11.50 -17.86
CA ASN A 201 1.46 -12.07 -18.62
C ASN A 201 2.82 -11.97 -17.89
N CYS A 202 2.82 -11.67 -16.59
CA CYS A 202 4.01 -11.43 -15.75
C CYS A 202 4.27 -12.53 -14.71
#